data_AF-A0A1B2I2Q6-F1
#
_entry.id   AF-A0A1B2I2Q6-F1
#
_cell.length_a   1.000
_cell.length_b   1.000
_cell.length_c   1.000
_cell.angle_alpha   90.00
_cell.angle_beta   90.00
_cell.angle_gamma   90.00
#
_symmetry.space_group_name_H-M   'P 1'
#
loop_
_entity.id
_entity.type
_entity.pdbx_description
1 polymer ?
#
loop_
_entity_poly.entity_id
_entity_poly.type
_entity_poly.pdbx_seq_one_letter_code
_entity_poly.pdbx_strand_id
1 'polypeptide(L)'
;MKKLTAALLIILCFATVSFAAFGKKGVIPEGDPITYKGLKVTENGVSIILMNRGDKPVVFNAALVFLNNRRQEIGDVYIEKTTIEPGGEAVFKDLFLKGDYKACRKAESLRWTIYELELK
;
A
#
# COMPACT_ATOMS: atom_id res chain seq x y z
N MET A 1 32.08 -27.80 9.48
CA MET A 1 30.74 -27.63 10.07
C MET A 1 30.38 -26.20 10.51
N LYS A 2 31.34 -25.30 10.83
CA LYS A 2 31.03 -23.91 11.27
C LYS A 2 30.59 -22.93 10.16
N LYS A 3 30.90 -23.20 8.88
CA LYS A 3 30.59 -22.31 7.75
C LYS A 3 29.17 -22.51 7.18
N LEU A 4 28.61 -23.72 7.30
CA LEU A 4 27.25 -24.03 6.83
C LEU A 4 26.18 -23.47 7.78
N THR A 5 26.44 -23.47 9.09
CA THR A 5 25.52 -22.88 10.08
C THR A 5 25.45 -21.36 9.96
N ALA A 6 26.56 -20.67 9.65
CA ALA A 6 26.54 -19.23 9.42
C ALA A 6 25.77 -18.84 8.16
N ALA A 7 25.93 -19.60 7.07
CA ALA A 7 25.20 -19.35 5.82
C ALA A 7 23.68 -19.60 5.97
N LEU A 8 23.28 -20.64 6.71
CA LEU A 8 21.87 -20.93 6.98
C LEU A 8 21.22 -19.83 7.86
N LEU A 9 21.97 -19.26 8.81
CA LEU A 9 21.51 -18.14 9.64
C LEU A 9 21.33 -16.83 8.85
N ILE A 10 22.24 -16.55 7.90
CA ILE A 10 22.12 -15.37 7.03
C ILE A 10 20.92 -15.50 6.09
N ILE A 11 20.66 -16.69 5.53
CA ILE A 11 19.48 -16.94 4.68
C ILE A 11 18.18 -16.86 5.50
N LEU A 12 18.17 -17.35 6.75
CA LEU A 12 17.00 -17.25 7.63
C LEU A 12 16.65 -15.79 8.00
N CYS A 13 17.62 -14.89 8.09
CA CYS A 13 17.37 -13.47 8.39
C CYS A 13 16.65 -12.73 7.24
N PHE A 14 16.78 -13.20 5.99
CA PHE A 14 16.04 -12.64 4.84
C PHE A 14 14.68 -13.30 4.62
N ALA A 15 14.37 -14.39 5.33
CA ALA A 15 13.05 -15.03 5.33
C ALA A 15 12.09 -14.37 6.35
N THR A 16 12.32 -13.10 6.72
CA THR A 16 11.33 -12.34 7.48
C THR A 16 10.10 -12.21 6.60
N VAL A 17 9.08 -12.93 7.02
CA VAL A 17 7.87 -13.13 6.25
C VAL A 17 7.25 -11.76 5.96
N SER A 18 7.16 -11.43 4.68
CA SER A 18 6.73 -10.14 4.11
C SER A 18 5.27 -9.76 4.42
N PHE A 19 4.68 -10.35 5.47
CA PHE A 19 3.26 -10.24 5.82
C PHE A 19 2.78 -8.83 6.22
N ALA A 20 3.68 -7.85 6.31
CA ALA A 20 3.36 -6.48 6.69
C ALA A 20 4.08 -5.41 5.85
N ALA A 21 4.56 -5.73 4.64
CA ALA A 21 5.30 -4.78 3.81
C ALA A 21 4.56 -3.44 3.61
N PHE A 22 3.23 -3.49 3.48
CA PHE A 22 2.37 -2.32 3.27
C PHE A 22 1.75 -1.75 4.55
N GLY A 23 1.94 -2.40 5.70
CA GLY A 23 1.38 -1.96 6.99
C GLY A 23 2.07 -0.72 7.57
N LYS A 24 3.19 -0.28 6.98
CA LYS A 24 3.96 0.90 7.39
C LYS A 24 3.68 2.08 6.46
N LYS A 25 4.10 3.27 6.89
CA LYS A 25 4.06 4.48 6.08
C LYS A 25 4.86 4.30 4.79
N GLY A 26 4.28 4.69 3.66
CA GLY A 26 4.93 4.67 2.35
C GLY A 26 4.59 5.89 1.51
N VAL A 27 5.14 5.92 0.30
CA VAL A 27 4.95 7.00 -0.68
C VAL A 27 4.04 6.49 -1.79
N ILE A 28 3.20 7.38 -2.31
CA ILE A 28 2.43 7.15 -3.53
C ILE A 28 3.26 7.75 -4.67
N PRO A 29 3.77 6.95 -5.63
CA PRO A 29 4.49 7.49 -6.78
C PRO A 29 3.63 8.55 -7.49
N GLU A 30 4.23 9.71 -7.78
CA GLU A 30 3.55 10.86 -8.41
C GLU A 30 2.37 11.43 -7.60
N GLY A 31 2.24 11.03 -6.33
CA GLY A 31 1.13 11.41 -5.46
C GLY A 31 1.40 12.57 -4.53
N ASP A 32 2.56 13.23 -4.61
CA ASP A 32 2.88 14.35 -3.71
C ASP A 32 1.83 15.47 -3.78
N PRO A 33 1.35 16.00 -2.63
CA PRO A 33 1.88 15.79 -1.28
C PRO A 33 1.21 14.66 -0.48
N ILE A 34 0.41 13.80 -1.12
CA ILE A 34 -0.29 12.69 -0.48
C ILE A 34 0.64 11.49 -0.26
N THR A 35 0.58 10.96 0.96
CA THR A 35 1.27 9.72 1.35
C THR A 35 0.30 8.79 2.04
N TYR A 36 0.59 7.49 2.13
CA TYR A 36 -0.21 6.57 2.94
C TYR A 36 0.52 6.22 4.23
N LYS A 37 -0.18 6.29 5.37
CA LYS A 37 0.38 5.96 6.70
C LYS A 37 0.34 4.47 7.01
N GLY A 38 -0.54 3.73 6.36
CA GLY A 38 -0.62 2.29 6.46
C GLY A 38 -1.69 1.73 5.56
N LEU A 39 -1.49 0.48 5.14
CA LEU A 39 -2.41 -0.32 4.35
C LEU A 39 -2.56 -1.70 4.99
N LYS A 40 -3.80 -2.15 5.17
CA LYS A 40 -4.13 -3.46 5.72
C LYS A 40 -5.10 -4.19 4.79
N VAL A 41 -4.69 -5.36 4.33
CA VAL A 41 -5.55 -6.28 3.59
C VAL A 41 -6.19 -7.26 4.56
N THR A 42 -7.52 -7.35 4.56
CA THR A 42 -8.35 -8.25 5.37
C THR A 42 -9.26 -9.07 4.46
N GLU A 43 -10.00 -10.01 5.04
CA GLU A 43 -11.05 -10.74 4.31
C GLU A 43 -12.23 -9.85 3.91
N ASN A 44 -12.43 -8.71 4.59
CA ASN A 44 -13.49 -7.74 4.31
C ASN A 44 -13.10 -6.76 3.21
N GLY A 45 -11.81 -6.64 2.88
CA GLY A 45 -11.31 -5.70 1.88
C GLY A 45 -9.98 -5.09 2.26
N VAL A 46 -9.75 -3.85 1.85
CA VAL A 46 -8.52 -3.09 2.13
C VAL A 46 -8.82 -1.85 2.93
N SER A 47 -8.14 -1.69 4.06
CA SER A 47 -8.15 -0.44 4.81
C SER A 47 -6.88 0.35 4.52
N ILE A 48 -7.01 1.64 4.24
CA ILE A 48 -5.89 2.53 3.96
C ILE A 48 -6.09 3.89 4.63
N ILE A 49 -4.98 4.44 5.13
CA ILE A 49 -4.94 5.79 5.70
C ILE A 49 -4.08 6.66 4.79
N LEU A 50 -4.68 7.68 4.19
CA LEU A 50 -3.97 8.71 3.41
C LEU A 50 -3.75 9.95 4.27
N MET A 51 -2.63 10.63 4.03
CA MET A 51 -2.23 11.86 4.74
C MET A 51 -1.78 12.89 3.73
N ASN A 52 -2.35 14.10 3.83
CA ASN A 52 -1.86 15.27 3.13
C ASN A 52 -0.73 15.92 3.93
N ARG A 53 0.46 16.00 3.35
CA ARG A 53 1.63 16.64 3.96
C ARG A 53 1.91 18.05 3.43
N GLY A 54 1.08 18.54 2.52
CA GLY A 54 1.16 19.88 1.97
C GLY A 54 0.51 20.92 2.88
N ASP A 55 0.58 22.16 2.42
CA ASP A 55 0.02 23.35 3.05
C ASP A 55 -1.36 23.75 2.48
N LYS A 56 -1.83 23.05 1.45
CA LYS A 56 -3.11 23.28 0.76
C LYS A 56 -4.01 22.06 0.81
N PRO A 57 -5.35 22.23 0.79
CA PRO A 57 -6.27 21.11 0.61
C PRO A 57 -5.99 20.41 -0.73
N VAL A 58 -6.07 19.08 -0.73
CA VAL A 58 -5.82 18.25 -1.92
C VAL A 58 -7.07 17.46 -2.25
N VAL A 59 -7.53 17.53 -3.49
CA VAL A 59 -8.50 16.59 -4.05
C VAL A 59 -7.75 15.39 -4.62
N PHE A 60 -8.09 14.18 -4.17
CA PHE A 60 -7.38 12.97 -4.53
C PHE A 60 -8.34 11.82 -4.84
N ASN A 61 -8.08 11.09 -5.93
CA ASN A 61 -8.63 9.75 -6.16
C ASN A 61 -7.64 8.87 -6.93
N ALA A 62 -7.70 7.57 -6.69
CA ALA A 62 -6.74 6.63 -7.26
C ALA A 62 -7.27 5.19 -7.30
N ALA A 63 -6.61 4.35 -8.06
CA ALA A 63 -6.65 2.90 -7.91
C ALA A 63 -5.30 2.37 -7.42
N LEU A 64 -5.38 1.24 -6.72
CA LEU A 64 -4.25 0.50 -6.21
C LEU A 64 -4.31 -0.95 -6.68
N VAL A 65 -3.25 -1.40 -7.34
CA VAL A 65 -3.12 -2.78 -7.83
C VAL A 65 -2.04 -3.52 -7.06
N PHE A 66 -2.36 -4.72 -6.60
CA PHE A 66 -1.44 -5.66 -5.96
C PHE A 66 -0.74 -6.51 -7.03
N LEU A 67 0.60 -6.55 -6.98
CA LEU A 67 1.42 -7.30 -7.93
C LEU A 67 2.16 -8.45 -7.23
N ASN A 68 2.16 -9.63 -7.84
CA ASN A 68 3.00 -10.75 -7.39
C ASN A 68 4.46 -10.59 -7.84
N ASN A 69 5.32 -11.54 -7.47
CA ASN A 69 6.73 -11.58 -7.84
C ASN A 69 7.00 -11.65 -9.35
N ARG A 70 6.02 -12.06 -10.17
CA ARG A 70 6.08 -12.06 -11.64
C ARG A 70 5.49 -10.79 -12.26
N ARG A 71 5.22 -9.76 -11.45
CA ARG A 71 4.55 -8.50 -11.85
C ARG A 71 3.13 -8.72 -12.40
N GLN A 72 2.48 -9.83 -12.08
CA GLN A 72 1.09 -10.08 -12.46
C GLN A 72 0.14 -9.44 -11.45
N GLU A 73 -0.96 -8.90 -11.95
CA GLU A 73 -2.03 -8.33 -11.15
C GLU A 73 -2.80 -9.45 -10.45
N ILE A 74 -2.89 -9.37 -9.12
CA ILE A 74 -3.56 -10.37 -8.28
C ILE A 74 -4.74 -9.78 -7.48
N GLY A 75 -4.89 -8.46 -7.53
CA GLY A 75 -6.10 -7.78 -7.13
C GLY A 75 -5.98 -6.26 -7.21
N ASP A 76 -7.10 -5.59 -7.15
CA ASP A 76 -7.19 -4.14 -7.23
C ASP A 76 -8.24 -3.55 -6.30
N VAL A 77 -8.04 -2.30 -5.93
CA VAL A 77 -8.90 -1.50 -5.05
C VAL A 77 -9.03 -0.10 -5.64
N TYR A 78 -10.24 0.44 -5.60
CA TYR A 78 -10.51 1.84 -5.95
C TYR A 78 -10.65 2.69 -4.68
N ILE A 79 -10.03 3.88 -4.69
CA ILE A 79 -10.15 4.91 -3.67
C ILE A 79 -10.99 6.03 -4.27
N GLU A 80 -12.17 6.24 -3.69
CA GLU A 80 -13.08 7.28 -4.14
C GLU A 80 -12.51 8.68 -3.94
N LYS A 81 -13.05 9.62 -4.72
CA LYS A 81 -12.66 11.02 -4.68
C LYS A 81 -12.91 11.62 -3.30
N THR A 82 -11.86 12.17 -2.73
CA THR A 82 -11.91 12.81 -1.42
C THR A 82 -11.13 14.11 -1.42
N THR A 83 -11.48 15.03 -0.53
CA THR A 83 -10.67 16.22 -0.22
C THR A 83 -9.99 15.99 1.12
N ILE A 84 -8.67 16.16 1.16
CA ILE A 84 -7.86 16.01 2.38
C ILE A 84 -7.27 17.37 2.74
N GLU A 85 -7.69 17.91 3.88
CA GLU A 85 -7.19 19.18 4.41
C GLU A 85 -5.68 19.15 4.71
N PRO A 86 -4.99 20.31 4.73
CA PRO A 86 -3.58 20.39 5.10
C PRO A 86 -3.29 19.71 6.44
N GLY A 87 -2.31 18.80 6.48
CA GLY A 87 -1.99 18.00 7.67
C GLY A 87 -3.07 16.99 8.08
N GLY A 88 -4.17 16.90 7.32
CA GLY A 88 -5.29 16.01 7.58
C GLY A 88 -5.07 14.57 7.12
N GLU A 89 -5.95 13.69 7.58
CA GLU A 89 -5.98 12.26 7.24
C GLU A 89 -7.34 11.86 6.68
N ALA A 90 -7.32 11.04 5.63
CA ALA A 90 -8.49 10.34 5.13
C ALA A 90 -8.35 8.84 5.42
N VAL A 91 -9.32 8.29 6.14
CA VAL A 91 -9.33 6.88 6.53
C VAL A 91 -10.39 6.14 5.73
N PHE A 92 -9.95 5.21 4.89
CA PHE A 92 -10.83 4.32 4.15
C PHE A 92 -10.78 2.94 4.80
N LYS A 93 -11.95 2.40 5.17
CA LYS A 93 -12.07 1.08 5.81
C LYS A 93 -12.78 0.14 4.86
N ASP A 94 -12.28 -1.09 4.82
CA ASP A 94 -12.89 -2.22 4.10
C ASP A 94 -13.29 -1.86 2.65
N LEU A 95 -12.41 -1.14 1.94
CA LEU A 95 -12.58 -0.88 0.52
C LEU A 95 -12.68 -2.21 -0.22
N PHE A 96 -13.62 -2.29 -1.16
CA PHE A 96 -13.84 -3.49 -1.95
C PHE A 96 -12.55 -3.93 -2.66
N LEU A 97 -12.12 -5.15 -2.38
CA LEU A 97 -10.97 -5.78 -3.01
C LEU A 97 -11.45 -6.70 -4.13
N LYS A 98 -11.10 -6.36 -5.36
CA LYS A 98 -11.28 -7.25 -6.50
C LYS A 98 -10.08 -8.20 -6.58
N GLY A 99 -10.14 -9.33 -5.90
CA GLY A 99 -9.08 -10.34 -5.89
C GLY A 99 -9.10 -11.25 -4.67
N ASP A 100 -8.18 -12.21 -4.61
CA ASP A 100 -8.01 -13.07 -3.43
C ASP A 100 -7.23 -12.33 -2.34
N TYR A 101 -7.84 -12.12 -1.17
CA TYR A 101 -7.22 -11.36 -0.08
C TYR A 101 -5.96 -12.04 0.48
N LYS A 102 -5.86 -13.38 0.47
CA LYS A 102 -4.70 -14.11 0.96
C LYS A 102 -3.53 -13.93 0.00
N ALA A 103 -3.80 -13.88 -1.31
CA ALA A 103 -2.81 -13.56 -2.33
C ALA A 103 -2.35 -12.09 -2.21
N CYS A 104 -3.28 -11.14 -2.12
CA CYS A 104 -2.97 -9.71 -2.02
C CYS A 104 -2.17 -9.37 -0.75
N ARG A 105 -2.44 -10.04 0.37
CA ARG A 105 -1.66 -9.90 1.61
C ARG A 105 -0.18 -10.34 1.46
N LYS A 106 0.11 -11.15 0.45
CA LYS A 106 1.46 -11.63 0.09
C LYS A 106 2.01 -10.95 -1.18
N ALA A 107 1.38 -9.86 -1.64
CA ALA A 107 1.87 -9.14 -2.81
C ALA A 107 3.29 -8.64 -2.60
N GLU A 108 4.08 -8.64 -3.68
CA GLU A 108 5.47 -8.20 -3.67
C GLU A 108 5.56 -6.67 -3.75
N SER A 109 4.64 -6.06 -4.51
CA SER A 109 4.63 -4.62 -4.73
C SER A 109 3.22 -4.09 -5.02
N LEU A 110 3.10 -2.77 -4.94
CA LEU A 110 1.91 -2.02 -5.28
C LEU A 110 2.16 -1.20 -6.53
N ARG A 111 1.15 -1.10 -7.39
CA ARG A 111 1.12 -0.12 -8.48
C ARG A 111 -0.05 0.83 -8.25
N TRP A 112 0.27 2.12 -8.21
CA TRP A 112 -0.71 3.17 -8.04
C TRP A 112 -1.11 3.74 -9.40
N THR A 113 -2.37 4.16 -9.51
CA THR A 113 -2.88 4.90 -10.67
C THR A 113 -3.69 6.05 -10.13
N ILE A 114 -3.16 7.26 -10.22
CA ILE A 114 -3.82 8.47 -9.76
C ILE A 114 -4.71 8.97 -10.89
N TYR A 115 -5.98 9.21 -10.58
CA TYR A 115 -6.93 9.76 -11.56
C TYR A 115 -7.12 11.26 -11.36
N GLU A 116 -6.96 11.76 -10.13
CA GLU A 116 -7.09 13.17 -9.77
C GLU A 116 -6.15 13.48 -8.60
N LEU A 117 -5.42 14.58 -8.75
CA LEU A 117 -4.54 15.17 -7.75
C LEU A 117 -4.53 16.68 -7.99
N GLU A 118 -5.44 17.39 -7.33
CA GLU A 118 -5.64 18.83 -7.50
C GLU A 118 -5.37 19.56 -6.18
N LEU A 119 -4.47 20.55 -6.23
CA LEU A 119 -4.20 21.45 -5.10
C LEU A 119 -5.18 22.62 -5.15
N LYS A 120 -5.95 22.82 -4.08
CA LYS A 120 -6.89 23.94 -3.95
C LYS A 120 -6.25 25.18 -3.34
#